data_AF-A0A4S2A7S5-F1
#
_entry.id   AF-A0A4S2A7S5-F1
#
_cell.length_a   1.000
_cell.length_b   1.000
_cell.length_c   1.000
_cell.angle_alpha   90.00
_cell.angle_beta   90.00
_cell.angle_gamma   90.00
#
_symmetry.space_group_name_H-M   'P 1'
#
loop_
_entity.id
_entity.type
_entity.pdbx_description
1 polymer ?
#
loop_
_entity_poly.entity_id
_entity_poly.type
_entity_poly.pdbx_seq_one_letter_code
_entity_poly.pdbx_strand_id
1 'polypeptide(L)'
;MAVYAINSEGVEAMQTLRSELQQAIDDILQSCVKLENTVNSLEGQLGIYHEIILLEIKKVLLIVKKAKDGDDGVEFLINNKIPSMIANMEMLIEAGLGDGDDNPQKVLTLRR
;
A
#
# COMPACT_ATOMS: atom_id res chain seq x y z
N MET A 1 -25.89 -12.63 11.75
CA MET A 1 -24.50 -13.13 11.84
C MET A 1 -23.65 -12.23 10.97
N ALA A 2 -22.69 -11.52 11.54
CA ALA A 2 -21.75 -10.73 10.74
C ALA A 2 -20.77 -11.72 10.09
N VAL A 3 -20.91 -11.91 8.78
CA VAL A 3 -20.09 -12.80 7.93
C VAL A 3 -18.65 -12.28 7.77
N TYR A 4 -18.31 -11.15 8.41
CA TYR A 4 -17.03 -10.47 8.32
C TYR A 4 -16.28 -10.50 9.67
N ALA A 5 -16.17 -11.68 10.29
CA ALA A 5 -15.28 -11.84 11.44
C ALA A 5 -13.83 -11.66 10.99
N ILE A 6 -13.00 -11.04 11.82
CA ILE A 6 -11.55 -10.95 11.60
C ILE A 6 -11.02 -12.39 11.54
N ASN A 7 -10.57 -12.82 10.37
CA ASN A 7 -10.16 -14.20 10.11
C ASN A 7 -8.83 -14.23 9.33
N SER A 8 -8.28 -15.42 9.12
CA SER A 8 -7.01 -15.61 8.40
C SER A 8 -7.06 -15.09 6.96
N GLU A 9 -8.20 -15.24 6.27
CA GLU A 9 -8.40 -14.70 4.92
C GLU A 9 -8.28 -13.17 4.88
N GLY A 10 -8.80 -12.48 5.90
CA GLY A 10 -8.64 -11.04 6.05
C GLY A 10 -7.18 -10.61 6.27
N VAL A 11 -6.40 -11.41 6.98
CA VAL A 11 -4.95 -11.18 7.15
C VAL A 11 -4.21 -11.36 5.83
N GLU A 12 -4.49 -12.43 5.09
CA GLU A 12 -3.91 -12.70 3.76
C GLU A 12 -4.27 -11.60 2.74
N ALA A 13 -5.51 -11.11 2.77
CA ALA A 13 -5.95 -10.00 1.94
C ALA A 13 -5.17 -8.71 2.24
N MET A 14 -4.89 -8.41 3.51
CA MET A 14 -4.09 -7.25 3.91
C MET A 14 -2.61 -7.39 3.50
N GLN A 15 -2.05 -8.60 3.56
CA GLN A 15 -0.70 -8.88 3.05
C GLN A 15 -0.62 -8.70 1.54
N THR A 16 -1.64 -9.17 0.82
CA THR A 16 -1.75 -8.99 -0.64
C THR A 16 -1.86 -7.52 -0.99
N LEU A 17 -2.77 -6.77 -0.34
CA LEU A 17 -2.92 -5.33 -0.53
C LEU A 17 -1.61 -4.57 -0.31
N ARG A 18 -0.84 -4.93 0.72
CA ARG A 18 0.48 -4.35 0.97
C ARG A 18 1.42 -4.53 -0.22
N SER A 19 1.47 -5.75 -0.77
CA SER A 19 2.32 -6.06 -1.93
C SER A 19 1.86 -5.32 -3.18
N GLU A 20 0.56 -5.29 -3.44
CA GLU A 20 -0.02 -4.61 -4.60
C GLU A 20 0.23 -3.09 -4.55
N LEU A 21 0.10 -2.47 -3.37
CA LEU A 21 0.40 -1.05 -3.20
C LEU A 21 1.89 -0.74 -3.47
N GLN A 22 2.79 -1.60 -3.00
CA GLN A 22 4.22 -1.45 -3.25
C GLN A 22 4.53 -1.56 -4.75
N GLN A 23 3.97 -2.56 -5.41
CA GLN A 23 4.17 -2.75 -6.84
C GLN A 23 3.59 -1.57 -7.66
N ALA A 24 2.38 -1.12 -7.33
CA ALA A 24 1.74 -0.02 -8.03
C ALA A 24 2.56 1.28 -7.96
N ILE A 25 3.12 1.61 -6.78
CA ILE A 25 3.93 2.83 -6.65
C ILE A 25 5.27 2.72 -7.41
N ASP A 26 5.87 1.54 -7.42
CA ASP A 26 7.10 1.28 -8.18
C ASP A 26 6.86 1.36 -9.69
N ASP A 27 5.75 0.81 -10.18
CA ASP A 27 5.36 0.85 -11.59
C ASP A 27 5.08 2.29 -12.07
N ILE A 28 4.43 3.10 -11.23
CA ILE A 28 4.20 4.52 -11.52
C ILE A 28 5.54 5.26 -11.59
N LEU A 29 6.44 5.06 -10.63
CA LEU A 29 7.75 5.70 -10.63
C LEU A 29 8.56 5.33 -11.88
N GLN A 30 8.61 4.03 -12.22
CA GLN A 30 9.29 3.57 -13.43
C GLN A 30 8.69 4.18 -14.70
N SER A 31 7.36 4.29 -14.78
CA SER A 31 6.66 4.89 -15.92
C SER A 31 6.98 6.38 -16.05
N CYS A 32 7.04 7.12 -14.93
CA CYS A 32 7.45 8.52 -14.94
C CYS A 32 8.90 8.72 -15.39
N VAL A 33 9.83 7.85 -14.94
CA VAL A 33 11.24 7.89 -15.38
C VAL A 33 11.38 7.56 -16.86
N LYS A 34 10.63 6.56 -17.36
CA LYS A 34 10.58 6.25 -18.80
C LYS A 34 10.06 7.42 -19.62
N LEU A 35 9.02 8.10 -19.13
CA LEU A 35 8.45 9.28 -19.77
C LEU A 35 9.47 10.44 -19.81
N GLU A 36 10.16 10.72 -18.70
CA GLU A 36 11.23 11.72 -18.63
C GLU A 36 12.33 11.44 -19.67
N ASN A 37 12.83 10.21 -19.70
CA ASN A 37 13.87 9.79 -20.66
C ASN A 37 13.41 9.91 -22.12
N THR A 38 12.15 9.56 -22.38
CA THR A 38 11.56 9.68 -23.72
C THR A 38 11.49 11.14 -24.14
N VAL A 39 11.02 12.04 -23.28
CA VAL A 39 10.93 13.47 -23.59
C VAL A 39 12.31 14.10 -23.78
N ASN A 40 13.31 13.70 -22.99
CA ASN A 40 14.71 14.11 -23.18
C ASN A 40 15.26 13.67 -24.55
N SER A 41 14.93 12.47 -25.02
CA SER A 41 15.35 12.01 -26.35
C SER A 41 14.71 12.79 -27.52
N LEU A 42 13.62 13.52 -27.25
CA LEU A 42 12.85 14.28 -28.24
C LEU A 42 13.12 15.79 -28.17
N GLU A 43 14.10 16.25 -27.39
CA GLU A 43 14.41 17.68 -27.17
C GLU A 43 14.47 18.48 -28.49
N GLY A 44 15.23 18.00 -29.47
CA GLY A 44 15.37 18.66 -30.77
C GLY A 44 14.09 18.70 -31.62
N GLN A 45 13.13 17.80 -31.38
CA GLN A 45 11.85 17.75 -32.09
C GLN A 45 10.76 18.58 -31.41
N LEU A 46 10.84 18.71 -30.09
CA LEU A 46 9.85 19.43 -29.28
C LEU A 46 10.13 20.94 -29.20
N GLY A 47 11.38 21.36 -29.39
CA GLY A 47 11.77 22.76 -29.37
C GLY A 47 11.33 23.44 -28.07
N ILE A 48 10.58 24.55 -28.17
CA ILE A 48 10.12 25.33 -27.01
C ILE A 48 9.19 24.55 -26.06
N TYR A 49 8.55 23.48 -26.54
CA TYR A 49 7.65 22.68 -25.70
C TYR A 49 8.41 21.68 -24.81
N HIS A 50 9.67 21.41 -25.12
CA HIS A 50 10.48 20.44 -24.37
C HIS A 50 10.54 20.81 -22.87
N GLU A 51 10.93 22.06 -22.56
CA GLU A 51 11.08 22.53 -21.19
C GLU A 51 9.74 22.53 -20.43
N ILE A 52 8.65 22.91 -21.10
CA ILE A 52 7.31 22.95 -20.50
C ILE A 52 6.87 21.52 -20.11
N ILE A 53 7.01 20.56 -21.03
CA ILE A 53 6.65 19.16 -20.79
C ILE A 53 7.54 18.56 -19.69
N LEU A 54 8.85 18.82 -19.75
CA LEU A 54 9.80 18.32 -18.77
C LEU A 54 9.50 18.86 -17.36
N LEU A 55 9.09 20.13 -17.25
CA LEU A 55 8.69 20.72 -15.97
C LEU A 55 7.48 20.00 -15.35
N GLU A 56 6.45 19.70 -16.16
CA GLU A 56 5.27 18.97 -15.68
C GLU A 56 5.63 17.54 -15.26
N ILE A 57 6.49 16.85 -16.02
CA ILE A 57 6.98 15.52 -15.65
C ILE A 57 7.73 15.56 -14.31
N LYS A 58 8.58 16.56 -14.10
CA LYS A 58 9.32 16.74 -12.84
C LYS A 58 8.39 16.99 -11.64
N LYS A 59 7.30 17.73 -11.82
CA LYS A 59 6.28 17.93 -10.77
C LYS A 59 5.65 16.59 -10.38
N VAL A 60 5.26 15.77 -11.36
CA VAL A 60 4.67 14.45 -11.10
C VAL A 60 5.70 13.53 -10.42
N LEU A 61 6.94 13.48 -10.91
CA LEU A 61 8.02 12.70 -10.29
C LEU A 61 8.25 13.09 -8.83
N LEU A 62 8.19 14.38 -8.50
CA LEU A 62 8.35 14.84 -7.12
C LEU A 62 7.22 14.32 -6.22
N ILE A 63 5.98 14.33 -6.69
CA ILE A 63 4.82 13.81 -5.95
C ILE A 63 4.96 12.31 -5.73
N VAL A 64 5.29 11.56 -6.79
CA VAL A 64 5.46 10.10 -6.72
C VAL A 64 6.59 9.71 -5.77
N LYS A 65 7.74 10.41 -5.85
CA LYS A 65 8.86 10.19 -4.90
C LYS A 65 8.45 10.48 -3.47
N LYS A 66 7.72 11.56 -3.20
CA LYS A 66 7.21 11.83 -1.84
C LYS A 66 6.25 10.74 -1.35
N ALA A 67 5.38 10.23 -2.22
CA ALA A 67 4.48 9.13 -1.86
C ALA A 67 5.24 7.82 -1.60
N LYS A 68 6.40 7.64 -2.24
CA LYS A 68 7.24 6.44 -2.19
C LYS A 68 8.31 6.47 -1.12
N ASP A 69 8.82 7.64 -0.74
CA ASP A 69 9.96 7.81 0.19
C ASP A 69 9.56 8.61 1.46
N GLY A 70 8.30 9.02 1.56
CA GLY A 70 7.82 9.95 2.59
C GLY A 70 7.12 9.27 3.77
N ASP A 71 7.24 9.91 4.94
CA ASP A 71 6.65 9.45 6.20
C ASP A 71 5.12 9.57 6.28
N ASP A 72 4.47 10.19 5.30
CA ASP A 72 3.02 10.47 5.26
C ASP A 72 2.32 9.94 3.99
N GLY A 73 2.97 9.07 3.22
CA GLY A 73 2.50 8.57 1.93
C GLY A 73 2.06 7.09 1.88
N VAL A 74 2.05 6.54 0.66
CA VAL A 74 1.76 5.12 0.41
C VAL A 74 2.80 4.23 1.09
N GLU A 75 4.06 4.66 1.13
CA GLU A 75 5.11 3.93 1.84
C GLU A 75 4.84 3.82 3.34
N PHE A 76 4.33 4.89 3.98
CA PHE A 76 3.93 4.84 5.38
C PHE A 76 2.82 3.80 5.63
N LEU A 77 1.86 3.69 4.71
CA LEU A 77 0.82 2.66 4.79
C LEU A 77 1.40 1.25 4.68
N ILE A 78 2.27 1.03 3.70
CA ILE A 78 2.91 -0.26 3.42
C ILE A 78 3.80 -0.71 4.58
N ASN A 79 4.58 0.21 5.16
CA ASN A 79 5.61 -0.14 6.14
C ASN A 79 5.14 -0.05 7.59
N ASN A 80 4.11 0.74 7.90
CA ASN A 80 3.68 0.98 9.28
C ASN A 80 2.23 0.56 9.52
N LYS A 81 1.27 1.16 8.80
CA LYS A 81 -0.17 0.99 9.13
C LYS A 81 -0.70 -0.40 8.80
N ILE A 82 -0.44 -0.91 7.60
CA ILE A 82 -0.91 -2.25 7.21
C ILE A 82 -0.29 -3.34 8.10
N PRO A 83 1.03 -3.37 8.37
CA PRO A 83 1.61 -4.32 9.30
C PRO A 83 1.01 -4.24 10.71
N SER A 84 0.76 -3.03 11.23
CA SER A 84 0.11 -2.85 12.54
C SER A 84 -1.33 -3.39 12.54
N MET A 85 -2.09 -3.20 11.46
CA MET A 85 -3.43 -3.76 11.32
C MET A 85 -3.41 -5.28 11.25
N ILE A 86 -2.47 -5.87 10.51
CA ILE A 86 -2.27 -7.32 10.44
C ILE A 86 -2.00 -7.87 11.84
N ALA A 87 -1.05 -7.29 12.59
CA ALA A 87 -0.74 -7.74 13.94
C ALA A 87 -1.94 -7.65 14.89
N ASN A 88 -2.74 -6.58 14.78
CA ASN A 88 -3.98 -6.45 15.56
C ASN A 88 -5.00 -7.52 15.20
N MET A 89 -5.14 -7.85 13.91
CA MET A 89 -6.04 -8.90 13.44
C MET A 89 -5.61 -10.28 13.93
N GLU A 90 -4.31 -10.59 13.84
CA GLU A 90 -3.73 -11.84 14.35
C GLU A 90 -3.96 -11.99 15.87
N MET A 91 -3.71 -10.94 16.66
CA MET A 91 -3.99 -10.96 18.11
C MET A 91 -5.46 -11.24 18.43
N LEU A 92 -6.39 -10.69 17.65
CA LEU A 92 -7.82 -10.91 17.85
C LEU A 92 -8.22 -12.36 17.49
N ILE A 93 -7.61 -12.93 16.44
CA ILE A 93 -7.79 -14.35 16.08
C ILE A 93 -7.28 -15.25 17.20
N GLU A 94 -6.07 -14.99 17.72
CA GLU A 94 -5.48 -15.74 18.83
C GLU A 94 -6.30 -15.65 20.11
N ALA A 95 -6.89 -14.48 20.40
CA ALA A 95 -7.80 -14.27 21.53
C ALA A 95 -9.16 -14.99 21.38
N GLY A 96 -9.39 -15.68 20.25
CA GLY A 96 -10.63 -16.39 19.98
C GLY A 96 -11.79 -15.48 19.55
N LEU A 97 -11.48 -14.24 19.18
CA LEU A 97 -12.44 -13.27 18.64
C LEU A 97 -12.50 -13.32 17.10
N GLY A 98 -11.65 -14.14 16.49
CA GLY A 98 -11.70 -14.49 15.07
C GLY A 98 -12.44 -15.81 14.82
N ASP A 99 -13.31 -15.79 13.81
CA ASP A 99 -14.35 -16.76 13.47
C ASP A 99 -15.46 -16.95 14.52
N GLY A 100 -16.66 -16.52 14.14
CA GLY A 100 -17.90 -16.81 14.86
C GLY A 100 -18.43 -18.19 14.50
N ASP A 101 -18.81 -18.95 15.54
CA ASP A 101 -19.51 -20.24 15.57
C ASP A 101 -18.81 -21.40 14.84
N ASP A 102 -18.04 -22.25 15.53
CA ASP A 102 -18.58 -23.56 15.97
C ASP A 102 -17.80 -24.22 17.14
N ASN A 103 -17.10 -23.46 17.99
CA ASN A 103 -16.37 -24.06 19.11
C ASN A 103 -16.85 -23.57 20.49
N PRO A 104 -17.74 -24.30 21.18
CA PRO A 104 -18.34 -23.89 22.47
C PRO A 104 -17.35 -23.81 23.65
N GLN A 105 -16.06 -24.07 23.42
CA GLN A 105 -15.02 -24.04 24.46
C GLN A 105 -14.19 -22.74 24.54
N LYS A 106 -14.36 -21.76 23.63
CA LYS A 106 -13.60 -20.50 23.64
C LYS A 106 -14.21 -19.40 24.50
N VAL A 107 -14.78 -19.74 25.66
CA VAL A 107 -15.16 -18.71 26.65
C VAL A 107 -13.97 -18.51 27.58
N LEU A 108 -13.38 -17.31 27.54
CA LEU A 108 -12.37 -16.86 28.50
C LEU A 108 -12.83 -17.17 29.92
N THR A 109 -12.21 -18.16 30.54
CA THR A 109 -12.34 -18.34 31.99
C THR A 109 -11.48 -17.28 32.65
N LEU A 110 -12.10 -16.13 32.94
CA LEU A 110 -11.57 -15.15 33.87
C LEU A 110 -11.37 -15.84 35.22
N ARG A 111 -10.14 -16.28 35.51
CA ARG A 111 -9.76 -16.70 36.85
C ARG A 111 -9.80 -15.46 37.74
N ARG A 112 -10.78 -15.45 38.64
CA ARG A 112 -10.87 -14.51 39.78
C ARG A 112 -9.70 -14.71 40.73
#